data_AF-A0A7G9Y4M0-F1
#
_entry.id   AF-A0A7G9Y4M0-F1
#
_cell.length_a   1.000
_cell.length_b   1.000
_cell.length_c   1.000
_cell.angle_alpha   90.00
_cell.angle_beta   90.00
_cell.angle_gamma   90.00
#
_symmetry.space_group_name_H-M   'P 1'
#
loop_
_entity.id
_entity.type
_entity.pdbx_description
1 polymer ?
#
loop_
_entity_poly.entity_id
_entity_poly.type
_entity_poly.pdbx_seq_one_letter_code
_entity_poly.pdbx_strand_id
1 'polypeptide(L)'
;MINKSNTALFIILFLSLMVVLSPAALAYEEDDIIIYPGIEAEDLVTFCSSILASALFVVTIVAYKRDKRKRLLYVSIAFFLFAVKGFLSTAEMFFPQAGWTDLIASLLDFAILLSFFVGLLKK
;
A
#
# COMPACT_ATOMS: atom_id res chain seq x y z
N MET A 1 12.80 -20.87 -11.92
CA MET A 1 14.07 -20.53 -11.26
C MET A 1 14.25 -19.02 -11.30
N ILE A 2 13.87 -18.31 -10.22
CA ILE A 2 14.31 -16.92 -10.03
C ILE A 2 15.69 -17.03 -9.39
N ASN A 3 16.72 -16.55 -10.06
CA ASN A 3 18.07 -16.63 -9.52
C ASN A 3 18.15 -15.75 -8.27
N LYS A 4 18.52 -16.34 -7.13
CA LYS A 4 18.48 -15.73 -5.77
C LYS A 4 19.25 -14.40 -5.70
N SER A 5 20.23 -14.20 -6.59
CA SER A 5 21.00 -12.96 -6.73
C SER A 5 20.18 -11.78 -7.29
N ASN A 6 19.26 -12.03 -8.22
CA ASN A 6 18.51 -10.97 -8.91
C ASN A 6 17.43 -10.34 -8.00
N THR A 7 16.87 -11.12 -7.08
CA THR A 7 15.88 -10.61 -6.11
C THR A 7 16.54 -9.78 -5.02
N ALA A 8 17.74 -10.18 -4.57
CA ALA A 8 18.53 -9.38 -3.62
C ALA A 8 18.98 -8.06 -4.26
N LEU A 9 19.42 -8.08 -5.53
CA LEU A 9 19.78 -6.88 -6.28
C LEU A 9 18.60 -5.92 -6.46
N PHE A 10 17.39 -6.44 -6.71
CA PHE A 10 16.21 -5.60 -6.87
C PHE A 10 15.81 -4.90 -5.56
N ILE A 11 15.91 -5.60 -4.42
CA ILE A 11 15.61 -5.05 -3.10
C ILE A 11 16.66 -4.01 -2.69
N ILE A 12 17.94 -4.27 -2.96
CA ILE A 12 19.04 -3.34 -2.66
C ILE A 12 18.94 -2.08 -3.52
N LEU A 13 18.58 -2.22 -4.81
CA LEU A 13 18.34 -1.09 -5.71
C LEU A 13 17.16 -0.23 -5.23
N PHE A 14 16.06 -0.86 -4.79
CA PHE A 14 14.88 -0.17 -4.26
C PHE A 14 15.18 0.57 -2.95
N LEU A 15 15.93 -0.04 -2.03
CA LEU A 15 16.35 0.58 -0.78
C LEU A 15 17.33 1.73 -1.02
N SER A 16 18.27 1.56 -1.94
CA SER A 16 19.22 2.61 -2.32
C SER A 16 18.51 3.82 -2.95
N LEU A 17 17.48 3.58 -3.76
CA LEU A 17 16.69 4.65 -4.38
C LEU A 17 15.89 5.44 -3.32
N MET A 18 15.31 4.76 -2.33
CA MET A 18 14.59 5.40 -1.22
C MET A 18 15.50 6.25 -0.31
N VAL A 19 16.74 5.80 -0.07
CA VAL A 19 17.71 6.54 0.76
C VAL A 19 18.23 7.81 0.05
N VAL A 20 18.39 7.78 -1.28
CA VAL A 20 18.81 8.96 -2.06
C VAL A 20 17.68 10.00 -2.20
N LEU A 21 16.42 9.58 -2.15
CA LEU A 21 15.25 10.47 -2.17
C LEU A 21 14.92 11.06 -0.78
N SER A 22 15.45 10.48 0.31
CA SER A 22 15.20 10.91 1.70
C SER A 22 15.69 12.33 2.07
N PRO A 23 16.89 12.81 1.67
CA PRO A 23 17.33 14.15 2.04
C PRO A 23 16.53 15.29 1.37
N ALA A 24 15.71 15.00 0.34
CA ALA A 24 14.77 15.97 -0.22
C ALA A 24 13.44 16.05 0.58
N ALA A 25 13.13 15.05 1.40
CA ALA A 25 11.90 14.97 2.19
C ALA A 25 12.04 15.60 3.60
N LEU A 26 13.26 15.84 4.08
CA LEU A 26 13.51 16.39 5.43
C LEU A 26 13.90 17.88 5.44
N ALA A 27 13.85 18.57 4.30
CA ALA A 27 14.20 20.00 4.18
C ALA A 27 12.99 20.92 3.95
N TYR A 28 11.77 20.40 4.00
CA TYR A 28 10.57 21.24 3.95
C TYR A 28 10.15 21.59 5.38
N GLU A 29 10.36 22.85 5.75
CA GLU A 29 9.57 23.52 6.79
C GLU A 29 8.10 23.40 6.40
N GLU A 30 7.28 23.00 7.38
CA GLU A 30 5.83 23.18 7.59
C GLU A 30 5.04 23.97 6.53
N ASP A 31 5.08 23.52 5.29
CA ASP A 31 4.11 23.80 4.23
C ASP A 31 3.95 22.47 3.50
N ASP A 32 2.74 21.92 3.51
CA ASP A 32 2.40 20.72 2.75
C ASP A 32 2.97 20.85 1.33
N ILE A 33 3.58 19.79 0.80
CA ILE A 33 4.12 19.83 -0.57
C ILE A 33 2.93 19.86 -1.53
N ILE A 34 2.44 21.07 -1.82
CA ILE A 34 1.32 21.35 -2.73
C ILE A 34 1.85 21.19 -4.16
N ILE A 35 1.62 20.02 -4.76
CA ILE A 35 2.03 19.71 -6.15
C ILE A 35 1.13 20.46 -7.16
N TYR A 36 -0.10 20.78 -6.74
CA TYR A 36 -1.08 21.58 -7.47
C TYR A 36 -2.03 22.22 -6.43
N PRO A 37 -2.61 23.42 -6.64
CA PRO A 37 -3.60 23.96 -5.69
C PRO A 37 -4.73 22.93 -5.46
N GLY A 38 -4.74 22.31 -4.28
CA GLY A 38 -5.71 21.30 -3.87
C GLY A 38 -5.30 19.82 -4.03
N ILE A 39 -4.06 19.49 -4.41
CA ILE A 39 -3.55 18.09 -4.37
C ILE A 39 -2.24 18.04 -3.60
N GLU A 40 -2.28 17.38 -2.46
CA GLU A 40 -1.12 17.14 -1.61
C GLU A 40 -0.29 15.96 -2.15
N ALA A 41 1.03 16.01 -1.94
CA ALA A 41 1.92 14.91 -2.34
C ALA A 41 1.52 13.58 -1.67
N GLU A 42 1.01 13.65 -0.45
CA GLU A 42 0.57 12.49 0.33
C GLU A 42 -0.64 11.80 -0.31
N ASP A 43 -1.59 12.58 -0.84
CA ASP A 43 -2.76 12.06 -1.56
C ASP A 43 -2.35 11.33 -2.84
N LEU A 44 -1.42 11.90 -3.60
CA LEU A 44 -0.92 11.30 -4.82
C LEU A 44 -0.22 9.96 -4.54
N VAL A 45 0.59 9.91 -3.48
CA VAL A 45 1.27 8.67 -3.03
C VAL A 45 0.24 7.64 -2.58
N THR A 46 -0.78 8.05 -1.82
CA THR A 46 -1.85 7.18 -1.35
C THR A 46 -2.66 6.60 -2.51
N PHE A 47 -2.97 7.42 -3.51
CA PHE A 47 -3.66 7.00 -4.73
C PHE A 47 -2.82 6.03 -5.57
N CYS A 48 -1.53 6.31 -5.76
CA CYS A 48 -0.63 5.39 -6.45
C CYS A 48 -0.48 4.06 -5.70
N SER A 49 -0.40 4.11 -4.37
CA SER A 49 -0.33 2.94 -3.51
C SER A 49 -1.60 2.09 -3.60
N SER A 50 -2.78 2.71 -3.71
CA SER A 50 -4.06 2.01 -3.86
C SER A 50 -4.17 1.29 -5.20
N ILE A 51 -3.70 1.92 -6.29
CA ILE A 51 -3.61 1.28 -7.62
C ILE A 51 -2.68 0.08 -7.57
N LEU A 52 -1.49 0.25 -6.96
CA LEU A 52 -0.52 -0.83 -6.80
C LEU A 52 -1.11 -1.99 -5.98
N ALA A 53 -1.82 -1.68 -4.89
CA ALA A 53 -2.52 -2.65 -4.07
C ALA A 53 -3.56 -3.45 -4.87
N SER A 54 -4.34 -2.77 -5.71
CA SER A 54 -5.33 -3.40 -6.59
C SER A 54 -4.68 -4.34 -7.60
N ALA A 55 -3.57 -3.91 -8.23
CA ALA A 55 -2.80 -4.78 -9.13
C ALA A 55 -2.25 -6.02 -8.40
N LEU A 56 -1.67 -5.83 -7.20
CA LEU A 56 -1.17 -6.92 -6.37
C LEU A 56 -2.29 -7.85 -5.91
N PHE A 57 -3.48 -7.32 -5.62
CA PHE A 57 -4.67 -8.13 -5.31
C PHE A 57 -5.02 -9.06 -6.48
N VAL A 58 -5.07 -8.53 -7.70
CA VAL A 58 -5.37 -9.33 -8.91
C VAL A 58 -4.29 -10.39 -9.16
N VAL A 59 -3.01 -10.04 -9.03
CA VAL A 59 -1.91 -11.02 -9.20
C VAL A 59 -2.00 -12.10 -8.13
N THR A 60 -2.25 -11.73 -6.87
CA THR A 60 -2.30 -12.66 -5.74
C THR A 60 -3.53 -13.57 -5.82
N ILE A 61 -4.68 -13.08 -6.28
CA ILE A 61 -5.88 -13.92 -6.46
C ILE A 61 -5.72 -14.90 -7.62
N VAL A 62 -5.07 -14.49 -8.71
CA VAL A 62 -4.73 -15.39 -9.82
C VAL A 62 -3.73 -16.45 -9.37
N ALA A 63 -2.72 -16.08 -8.59
CA ALA A 63 -1.78 -17.01 -7.98
C ALA A 63 -2.47 -17.98 -7.02
N TYR A 64 -3.43 -17.50 -6.21
CA TYR A 64 -4.24 -18.34 -5.33
C TYR A 64 -5.06 -19.37 -6.12
N LYS A 65 -5.70 -18.96 -7.24
CA LYS A 65 -6.44 -19.89 -8.09
C LYS A 65 -5.56 -21.01 -8.68
N ARG A 66 -4.27 -20.75 -8.88
CA ARG A 66 -3.31 -21.74 -9.41
C ARG A 66 -2.70 -22.64 -8.34
N ASP A 67 -2.28 -22.09 -7.20
CA ASP A 67 -1.50 -22.81 -6.17
C ASP A 67 -2.38 -23.32 -5.00
N LYS A 68 -3.61 -22.82 -4.85
CA LYS A 68 -4.59 -23.15 -3.79
C LYS A 68 -4.07 -23.01 -2.34
N ARG A 69 -2.88 -22.42 -2.13
CA ARG A 69 -2.32 -22.18 -0.80
C ARG A 69 -3.16 -21.18 -0.03
N LYS A 70 -3.62 -21.56 1.15
CA LYS A 70 -4.46 -20.70 2.00
C LYS A 70 -3.75 -19.40 2.38
N ARG A 71 -2.41 -19.42 2.48
CA ARG A 71 -1.55 -18.24 2.67
C ARG A 71 -1.82 -17.13 1.65
N LEU A 72 -1.93 -17.45 0.37
CA LEU A 72 -2.11 -16.46 -0.70
C LEU A 72 -3.48 -15.78 -0.63
N LEU A 73 -4.50 -16.46 -0.11
CA LEU A 73 -5.82 -15.89 0.10
C LEU A 73 -5.76 -14.73 1.11
N TYR A 74 -5.11 -14.93 2.26
CA TYR A 74 -4.99 -13.88 3.27
C TYR A 74 -4.15 -12.69 2.80
N VAL A 75 -3.09 -12.94 2.04
CA VAL A 75 -2.30 -11.87 1.41
C VAL A 75 -3.13 -11.10 0.39
N SER A 76 -3.97 -11.80 -0.39
CA SER A 76 -4.93 -11.17 -1.31
C SER A 76 -5.94 -10.30 -0.55
N ILE A 77 -6.52 -10.79 0.55
CA ILE A 77 -7.41 -9.98 1.41
C ILE A 77 -6.70 -8.73 1.93
N ALA A 78 -5.44 -8.85 2.37
CA ALA A 78 -4.66 -7.71 2.85
C ALA A 78 -4.47 -6.64 1.77
N PHE A 79 -4.10 -7.05 0.54
CA PHE A 79 -3.99 -6.12 -0.59
C PHE A 79 -5.33 -5.51 -1.00
N PHE A 80 -6.41 -6.27 -0.91
CA PHE A 80 -7.75 -5.75 -1.16
C PHE A 80 -8.14 -4.68 -0.14
N LEU A 81 -7.97 -4.96 1.15
CA LEU A 81 -8.25 -4.00 2.23
C LEU A 81 -7.39 -2.74 2.07
N PHE A 82 -6.12 -2.88 1.69
CA PHE A 82 -5.25 -1.74 1.45
C PHE A 82 -5.70 -0.90 0.24
N ALA A 83 -6.19 -1.53 -0.83
CA ALA A 83 -6.80 -0.82 -1.96
C ALA A 83 -8.05 -0.06 -1.52
N VAL A 84 -8.94 -0.71 -0.76
CA VAL A 84 -10.17 -0.08 -0.24
C VAL A 84 -9.83 1.11 0.66
N LYS A 85 -8.83 1.00 1.54
CA LYS A 85 -8.34 2.11 2.37
C LYS A 85 -7.92 3.29 1.50
N GLY A 86 -7.07 3.05 0.50
CA GLY A 86 -6.59 4.11 -0.37
C GLY A 86 -7.70 4.80 -1.15
N PHE A 87 -8.71 4.05 -1.61
CA PHE A 87 -9.91 4.66 -2.20
C PHE A 87 -10.72 5.48 -1.19
N LEU A 88 -10.76 5.06 0.07
CA LEU A 88 -11.45 5.78 1.15
C LEU A 88 -10.77 7.12 1.46
N SER A 89 -9.44 7.13 1.55
CA SER A 89 -8.65 8.35 1.72
C SER A 89 -8.80 9.30 0.53
N THR A 90 -8.77 8.78 -0.71
CA THR A 90 -9.07 9.61 -1.88
C THR A 90 -10.52 10.11 -1.90
N ALA A 91 -11.46 9.40 -1.27
CA ALA A 91 -12.86 9.84 -1.18
C ALA A 91 -13.06 10.99 -0.17
N GLU A 92 -12.22 11.12 0.86
CA GLU A 92 -12.22 12.28 1.78
C GLU A 92 -12.00 13.59 1.03
N MET A 93 -11.16 13.57 -0.01
CA MET A 93 -10.94 14.71 -0.91
C MET A 93 -12.24 15.20 -1.55
N PHE A 94 -13.18 14.30 -1.84
CA PHE A 94 -14.50 14.64 -2.39
C PHE A 94 -15.56 14.92 -1.31
N PHE A 95 -15.38 14.38 -0.09
CA PHE A 95 -16.31 14.50 1.04
C PHE A 95 -15.61 14.88 2.36
N PRO A 96 -15.08 16.10 2.50
CA PRO A 96 -14.22 16.53 3.62
C PRO A 96 -14.91 16.66 5.00
N GLN A 97 -16.20 16.32 5.12
CA GLN A 97 -16.95 16.39 6.40
C GLN A 97 -17.27 15.02 7.01
N ALA A 98 -16.83 13.93 6.40
CA ALA A 98 -17.08 12.59 6.90
C ALA A 98 -15.99 12.16 7.90
N GLY A 99 -15.94 12.71 9.11
CA GLY A 99 -14.92 12.37 10.14
C GLY A 99 -14.89 10.92 10.64
N TRP A 100 -15.50 9.97 9.93
CA TRP A 100 -15.47 8.53 10.18
C TRP A 100 -14.45 7.80 9.31
N THR A 101 -14.01 8.42 8.23
CA THR A 101 -13.07 7.85 7.24
C THR A 101 -11.70 7.56 7.88
N ASP A 102 -11.17 8.46 8.71
CA ASP A 102 -9.95 8.23 9.51
C ASP A 102 -10.04 7.01 10.43
N LEU A 103 -11.17 6.85 11.12
CA LEU A 103 -11.42 5.73 12.02
C LEU A 103 -11.47 4.42 11.23
N ILE A 104 -12.17 4.42 10.09
CA ILE A 104 -12.27 3.25 9.19
C ILE A 104 -10.90 2.92 8.60
N ALA A 105 -10.12 3.92 8.18
CA ALA A 105 -8.77 3.75 7.63
C ALA A 105 -7.84 3.08 8.65
N SER A 106 -7.88 3.54 9.91
CA SER A 106 -7.12 2.94 11.01
C SER A 106 -7.57 1.50 11.32
N LEU A 107 -8.88 1.23 11.25
CA LEU A 107 -9.42 -0.12 11.43
C LEU A 107 -9.02 -1.05 10.29
N LEU A 108 -8.92 -0.53 9.06
CA LEU A 108 -8.43 -1.25 7.90
C LEU A 108 -6.95 -1.61 8.05
N ASP A 109 -6.11 -0.71 8.55
CA ASP A 109 -4.70 -1.01 8.84
C ASP A 109 -4.56 -2.18 9.82
N PHE A 110 -5.38 -2.19 10.87
CA PHE A 110 -5.43 -3.30 11.81
C PHE A 110 -5.87 -4.62 11.12
N ALA A 111 -6.90 -4.57 10.28
CA ALA A 111 -7.38 -5.72 9.53
C ALA A 111 -6.36 -6.25 8.49
N ILE A 112 -5.59 -5.36 7.88
CA ILE A 112 -4.49 -5.69 6.95
C ILE A 112 -3.38 -6.44 7.70
N LEU A 113 -2.93 -5.90 8.82
CA LEU A 113 -1.93 -6.53 9.68
C LEU A 113 -2.40 -7.91 10.17
N LEU A 114 -3.65 -8.01 10.62
CA LEU A 114 -4.26 -9.26 11.04
C LEU A 114 -4.28 -10.28 9.89
N SER A 115 -4.64 -9.83 8.68
CA SER A 115 -4.65 -10.68 7.48
C SER A 115 -3.25 -11.19 7.14
N PHE A 116 -2.22 -10.34 7.18
CA PHE A 116 -0.85 -10.79 7.00
C PHE A 116 -0.43 -11.80 8.06
N PHE A 117 -0.74 -11.54 9.33
CA PHE A 117 -0.43 -12.44 10.44
C PHE A 117 -1.08 -13.82 10.26
N VAL A 118 -2.39 -13.87 9.99
CA VAL A 118 -3.11 -15.13 9.75
C VAL A 118 -2.57 -15.83 8.48
N GLY A 119 -2.23 -15.07 7.44
CA GLY A 119 -1.60 -15.58 6.24
C GLY A 119 -0.25 -16.24 6.50
N LEU A 120 0.54 -15.73 7.44
CA LEU A 120 1.81 -16.33 7.86
C LEU A 120 1.60 -17.60 8.69
N LEU A 121 0.56 -17.65 9.52
CA LEU A 121 0.24 -18.83 10.35
C LEU A 121 -0.28 -20.02 9.53
N LYS A 122 -0.96 -19.76 8.40
CA LYS A 122 -1.46 -20.84 7.54
C LYS A 122 -0.41 -21.22 6.49
N LYS A 123 0.04 -22.47 6.54
CA LYS A 123 0.92 -23.07 5.50
C LYS A 123 0.20 -23.25 4.16
#